data_AF-A0A8S3ID11-F1
#
_entry.id   AF-A0A8S3ID11-F1
#
_cell.length_a   1.000
_cell.length_b   1.000
_cell.length_c   1.000
_cell.angle_alpha   90.00
_cell.angle_beta   90.00
_cell.angle_gamma   90.00
#
_symmetry.space_group_name_H-M   'P 1'
#
loop_
_entity.id
_entity.type
_entity.pdbx_description
1 polymer ?
#
loop_
_entity_poly.entity_id
_entity_poly.type
_entity_poly.pdbx_seq_one_letter_code
_entity_poly.pdbx_strand_id
1 'polypeptide(L)'
;MLHNSHLYHLAQHGELKKRGIEVQNVALNLPVFMKQKDDAVKGLTAGVAYLFKSNKVTGIRGYGSVSAPGQVTVKKDDGSNEVLKAKNILLAVGSEVTPFPGIDIDEEAIVSSTGALSLKQVPKKMVLIGAGVIGLELGSVWSRLGAEVTCVEYLSHIGGVGIDMEVSKAFQKILAKQGLKFKLDTKVIGAQKSGGNISVNVEGAKGGNNET
;
A
#
# COMPACT_ATOMS: atom_id res chain seq x y z
N MET A 1 8.24 -4.83 4.90
CA MET A 1 8.80 -4.40 3.59
C MET A 1 9.55 -3.07 3.67
N LEU A 2 8.93 -1.98 4.17
CA LEU A 2 9.55 -0.65 4.20
C LEU A 2 10.94 -0.63 4.84
N HIS A 3 11.06 -1.21 6.04
CA HIS A 3 12.34 -1.34 6.73
C HIS A 3 13.38 -2.13 5.92
N ASN A 4 13.05 -3.31 5.42
CA ASN A 4 13.98 -4.16 4.66
C ASN A 4 14.44 -3.48 3.35
N SER A 5 13.54 -2.76 2.65
CA SER A 5 13.91 -2.02 1.44
C SER A 5 14.88 -0.87 1.75
N HIS A 6 14.76 -0.26 2.92
CA HIS A 6 15.70 0.75 3.39
C HIS A 6 17.07 0.15 3.72
N LEU A 7 17.12 -1.00 4.41
CA LEU A 7 18.37 -1.72 4.66
C LEU A 7 19.08 -2.11 3.37
N TYR A 8 18.34 -2.64 2.39
CA TYR A 8 18.87 -2.94 1.07
C TYR A 8 19.43 -1.68 0.39
N HIS A 9 18.69 -0.57 0.40
CA HIS A 9 19.13 0.69 -0.18
C HIS A 9 20.43 1.21 0.46
N LEU A 10 20.54 1.18 1.80
CA LEU A 10 21.73 1.58 2.54
C LEU A 10 22.97 0.76 2.13
N ALA A 11 22.78 -0.55 1.99
CA ALA A 11 23.85 -1.46 1.58
C ALA A 11 24.27 -1.26 0.12
N GLN A 12 23.33 -0.92 -0.77
CA GLN A 12 23.58 -0.77 -2.21
C GLN A 12 24.22 0.59 -2.58
N HIS A 13 23.87 1.69 -1.88
CA HIS A 13 24.18 3.06 -2.32
C HIS A 13 25.33 3.74 -1.54
N GLY A 14 26.23 2.96 -0.94
CA GLY A 14 27.47 3.46 -0.36
C GLY A 14 27.32 4.30 0.92
N GLU A 15 26.12 4.42 1.49
CA GLU A 15 25.93 5.06 2.79
C GLU A 15 26.66 4.32 3.92
N LEU A 16 26.68 2.98 3.86
CA LEU A 16 27.45 2.16 4.79
C LEU A 16 28.96 2.40 4.64
N LYS A 17 29.46 2.62 3.41
CA LYS A 17 30.87 2.92 3.16
C LYS A 17 31.31 4.21 3.85
N LYS A 18 30.46 5.25 3.88
CA LYS A 18 30.72 6.50 4.61
C LYS A 18 30.82 6.32 6.13
N ARG A 19 30.36 5.17 6.64
CA ARG A 19 30.43 4.77 8.05
C ARG A 19 31.49 3.70 8.31
N GLY A 20 32.38 3.45 7.35
CA GLY A 20 33.46 2.46 7.49
C GLY A 20 33.01 1.00 7.32
N ILE A 21 31.81 0.75 6.80
CA ILE A 21 31.29 -0.59 6.56
C ILE A 21 31.34 -0.87 5.06
N GLU A 22 32.22 -1.78 4.64
CA GLU A 22 32.35 -2.20 3.25
C GLU A 22 31.49 -3.43 2.97
N VAL A 23 30.63 -3.33 1.96
CA VAL A 23 29.76 -4.42 1.50
C VAL A 23 29.89 -4.52 -0.02
N GLN A 24 30.02 -5.74 -0.53
CA GLN A 24 30.12 -6.02 -1.96
C GLN A 24 29.06 -7.04 -2.37
N ASN A 25 28.67 -7.04 -3.65
CA ASN A 25 27.76 -8.02 -4.24
C ASN A 25 26.40 -8.14 -3.52
N VAL A 26 25.84 -7.01 -3.06
CA VAL A 26 24.51 -6.96 -2.46
C VAL A 26 23.47 -7.30 -3.54
N ALA A 27 22.69 -8.36 -3.29
CA ALA A 27 21.68 -8.86 -4.21
C ALA A 27 20.33 -9.02 -3.51
N LEU A 28 19.26 -8.70 -4.21
CA LEU A 28 17.89 -8.88 -3.73
C LEU A 28 17.44 -10.32 -3.93
N ASN A 29 17.07 -11.00 -2.83
CA ASN A 29 16.26 -12.22 -2.88
C ASN A 29 14.81 -11.88 -2.54
N LEU A 30 14.01 -11.56 -3.58
CA LEU A 30 12.63 -11.14 -3.40
C LEU A 30 11.74 -12.21 -2.75
N PRO A 31 11.83 -13.52 -3.09
CA PRO A 31 11.06 -14.56 -2.40
C PRO A 31 11.28 -14.58 -0.88
N VAL A 32 12.55 -14.49 -0.43
CA VAL A 32 12.86 -14.44 1.01
C VAL A 32 12.39 -13.13 1.63
N PHE A 33 12.53 -12.01 0.92
CA PHE A 33 12.04 -10.70 1.34
C PHE A 33 10.52 -10.70 1.59
N MET A 34 9.75 -11.32 0.70
CA MET A 34 8.31 -11.46 0.82
C MET A 34 7.92 -12.45 1.91
N LYS A 35 8.62 -13.58 2.01
CA LYS A 35 8.39 -14.55 3.09
C LYS A 35 8.56 -13.92 4.48
N GLN A 36 9.54 -13.05 4.67
CA GLN A 36 9.73 -12.36 5.95
C GLN A 36 8.53 -11.47 6.32
N LYS A 37 7.90 -10.80 5.34
CA LYS A 37 6.64 -10.08 5.55
C LYS A 37 5.55 -11.04 5.99
N ASP A 38 5.38 -12.18 5.30
CA ASP A 38 4.35 -13.17 5.62
C ASP A 38 4.54 -13.79 7.00
N ASP A 39 5.79 -14.10 7.39
CA ASP A 39 6.13 -14.61 8.71
C ASP A 39 5.78 -13.58 9.80
N ALA A 40 6.08 -12.30 9.58
CA ALA A 40 5.73 -11.22 10.50
C ALA A 40 4.20 -11.07 10.64
N VAL A 41 3.45 -11.09 9.53
CA VAL A 41 1.99 -11.06 9.55
C VAL A 41 1.44 -12.26 10.34
N LYS A 42 1.92 -13.47 10.05
CA LYS A 42 1.51 -14.70 10.74
C LYS A 42 1.77 -14.62 12.25
N GLY A 43 2.95 -14.15 12.65
CA GLY A 43 3.31 -13.99 14.06
C GLY A 43 2.39 -13.01 14.79
N LEU A 44 2.13 -11.85 14.19
CA LEU A 44 1.25 -10.83 14.77
C LEU A 44 -0.20 -11.29 14.84
N THR A 45 -0.73 -11.93 13.79
CA THR A 45 -2.09 -12.51 13.78
C THR A 45 -2.24 -13.59 14.85
N ALA A 46 -1.25 -14.46 15.02
CA ALA A 46 -1.25 -15.47 16.09
C ALA A 46 -1.23 -14.83 17.48
N GLY A 47 -0.51 -13.72 17.66
CA GLY A 47 -0.51 -12.93 18.89
C GLY A 47 -1.89 -12.39 19.24
N VAL A 48 -2.64 -11.87 18.26
CA VAL A 48 -4.03 -11.41 18.48
C VAL A 48 -4.93 -12.57 18.91
N ALA A 49 -4.83 -13.73 18.25
CA ALA A 49 -5.59 -14.92 18.62
C ALA A 49 -5.27 -15.39 20.05
N TYR A 50 -4.00 -15.32 20.46
CA TYR A 50 -3.58 -15.60 21.83
C TYR A 50 -4.21 -14.62 22.82
N LEU A 51 -4.23 -13.32 22.52
CA LEU A 51 -4.83 -12.29 23.38
C LEU A 51 -6.34 -12.49 23.55
N PHE A 52 -7.05 -12.91 22.50
CA PHE A 52 -8.47 -13.26 22.62
C PHE A 52 -8.66 -14.41 23.62
N LYS A 53 -7.87 -15.47 23.48
CA LYS A 53 -7.93 -16.62 24.39
C LYS A 53 -7.59 -16.25 25.83
N SER A 54 -6.52 -15.49 26.07
CA SER A 54 -6.10 -15.11 27.42
C SER A 54 -7.13 -14.22 28.13
N ASN A 55 -7.82 -13.38 27.36
CA ASN A 55 -8.87 -12.50 27.86
C ASN A 55 -10.28 -13.13 27.80
N LYS A 56 -10.38 -14.44 27.50
CA LYS A 56 -11.65 -15.19 27.43
C LYS A 56 -12.66 -14.56 26.46
N VAL A 57 -12.16 -13.99 25.37
CA VAL A 57 -12.97 -13.44 24.28
C VAL A 57 -13.27 -14.55 23.27
N THR A 58 -14.55 -14.79 23.01
CA THR A 58 -14.99 -15.74 21.98
C THR A 58 -14.85 -15.10 20.60
N GLY A 59 -13.97 -15.66 19.77
CA GLY A 59 -13.87 -15.30 18.36
C GLY A 59 -14.94 -16.04 17.54
N ILE A 60 -15.65 -15.33 16.69
CA ILE A 60 -16.67 -15.88 15.79
C ILE A 60 -16.30 -15.50 14.37
N ARG A 61 -16.13 -16.49 13.50
CA ARG A 61 -15.75 -16.29 12.10
C ARG A 61 -16.99 -16.29 11.21
N GLY A 62 -17.16 -15.21 10.45
CA GLY A 62 -18.24 -15.05 9.49
C GLY A 62 -18.54 -13.57 9.23
N TYR A 63 -19.52 -13.31 8.35
CA TYR A 63 -19.99 -11.96 8.05
C TYR A 63 -21.10 -11.56 9.03
N GLY A 64 -20.83 -10.56 9.86
CA GLY A 64 -21.78 -10.06 10.86
C GLY A 64 -22.69 -8.96 10.30
N SER A 65 -23.99 -9.02 10.62
CA SER A 65 -24.96 -7.98 10.29
C SER A 65 -25.86 -7.70 11.48
N VAL A 66 -26.07 -6.42 11.81
CA VAL A 66 -27.01 -6.01 12.87
C VAL A 66 -28.43 -6.20 12.32
N SER A 67 -29.07 -7.30 12.70
CA SER A 67 -30.37 -7.70 12.16
C SER A 67 -31.55 -7.11 12.93
N ALA A 68 -31.35 -6.75 14.20
CA ALA A 68 -32.34 -6.10 15.05
C ALA A 68 -31.64 -5.45 16.27
N PRO A 69 -32.32 -4.59 17.06
CA PRO A 69 -31.78 -4.08 18.32
C PRO A 69 -31.27 -5.21 19.22
N GLY A 70 -29.98 -5.17 19.57
CA GLY A 70 -29.32 -6.17 20.41
C GLY A 70 -29.12 -7.54 19.76
N GLN A 71 -29.25 -7.66 18.43
CA GLN A 71 -29.03 -8.91 17.70
C GLN A 71 -28.04 -8.73 16.53
N VAL A 72 -27.13 -9.68 16.40
CA VAL A 72 -26.19 -9.79 15.27
C VAL A 72 -26.36 -11.15 14.64
N THR A 73 -26.68 -11.19 13.35
CA THR A 73 -26.66 -12.43 12.56
C THR A 73 -25.27 -12.60 11.96
N VAL A 74 -24.66 -13.77 12.13
CA VAL A 74 -23.38 -14.13 11.55
C VAL A 74 -23.61 -15.19 10.47
N LYS A 75 -23.31 -14.83 9.22
CA LYS A 75 -23.27 -15.77 8.10
C LYS A 75 -21.90 -16.45 8.08
N LYS A 76 -21.85 -17.76 8.30
CA LYS A 76 -20.62 -18.56 8.33
C LYS A 76 -20.20 -18.98 6.91
N ASP A 77 -18.94 -19.42 6.80
CA ASP A 77 -18.34 -19.86 5.53
C ASP A 77 -19.06 -21.10 4.94
N ASP A 78 -19.71 -21.91 5.78
CA ASP A 78 -20.53 -23.07 5.37
C ASP A 78 -21.94 -22.69 4.91
N GLY A 79 -22.27 -21.40 4.89
CA GLY A 79 -23.57 -20.86 4.49
C GLY A 79 -24.62 -20.85 5.62
N SER A 80 -24.31 -21.40 6.80
CA SER A 80 -25.21 -21.35 7.95
C SER A 80 -25.26 -19.96 8.59
N ASN A 81 -26.35 -19.67 9.30
CA ASN A 81 -26.52 -18.43 10.06
C ASN A 81 -26.57 -18.72 11.56
N GLU A 82 -25.87 -17.90 12.34
CA GLU A 82 -25.93 -17.90 13.80
C GLU A 82 -26.43 -16.54 14.29
N VAL A 83 -27.45 -16.52 15.15
CA VAL A 83 -27.96 -15.27 15.74
C VAL A 83 -27.42 -15.11 17.15
N LEU A 84 -26.66 -14.03 17.35
CA LEU A 84 -26.08 -13.64 18.62
C LEU A 84 -26.93 -12.54 19.26
N LYS A 85 -27.11 -12.64 20.59
CA LYS A 85 -27.74 -11.58 21.39
C LYS A 85 -26.67 -10.84 22.17
N ALA A 86 -26.71 -9.51 22.12
CA ALA A 86 -25.78 -8.65 22.84
C ALA A 86 -26.51 -7.44 23.40
N LYS A 87 -26.12 -7.00 24.61
CA LYS A 87 -26.64 -5.75 25.19
C LYS A 87 -26.09 -4.52 24.46
N ASN A 88 -24.82 -4.57 24.07
CA ASN A 88 -24.11 -3.50 23.39
C ASN A 88 -23.46 -4.06 22.13
N ILE A 89 -23.47 -3.29 21.04
CA ILE A 89 -22.86 -3.65 19.76
C ILE A 89 -21.91 -2.51 19.38
N LEU A 90 -20.63 -2.84 19.20
CA LEU A 90 -19.62 -1.91 18.68
C LEU A 90 -19.34 -2.26 17.21
N LEU A 91 -19.56 -1.30 16.31
CA LEU A 91 -19.21 -1.46 14.91
C LEU A 91 -17.75 -1.06 14.69
N ALA A 92 -16.93 -2.01 14.27
CA ALA A 92 -15.49 -1.84 14.03
C ALA A 92 -15.09 -2.45 12.66
N VAL A 93 -15.84 -2.12 11.61
CA VAL A 93 -15.74 -2.75 10.28
C VAL A 93 -14.58 -2.24 9.41
N GLY A 94 -13.88 -1.19 9.84
CA GLY A 94 -12.73 -0.63 9.12
C GLY A 94 -13.13 0.18 7.88
N SER A 95 -12.27 0.15 6.86
CA SER A 95 -12.40 0.88 5.59
C SER A 95 -11.91 0.02 4.43
N GLU A 96 -12.28 0.40 3.21
CA GLU A 96 -11.85 -0.26 1.97
C GLU A 96 -11.14 0.72 1.03
N VAL A 97 -10.48 0.17 0.00
CA VAL A 97 -9.82 0.96 -1.04
C VAL A 97 -10.89 1.72 -1.83
N THR A 98 -10.73 3.03 -1.96
CA THR A 98 -11.62 3.86 -2.80
C THR A 98 -11.49 3.42 -4.26
N PRO A 99 -12.56 2.96 -4.91
CA PRO A 99 -12.53 2.65 -6.34
C PRO A 99 -12.19 3.89 -7.16
N PHE A 100 -11.39 3.74 -8.20
CA PHE A 100 -11.10 4.82 -9.14
C PHE A 100 -12.05 4.71 -10.34
N PRO A 101 -12.93 5.70 -10.59
CA PRO A 101 -13.88 5.61 -11.70
C PRO A 101 -13.18 5.38 -13.05
N GLY A 102 -13.61 4.37 -13.79
CA GLY A 102 -13.06 4.04 -15.11
C GLY A 102 -11.72 3.30 -15.10
N ILE A 103 -11.23 2.85 -13.94
CA ILE A 103 -10.06 1.99 -13.82
C ILE A 103 -10.42 0.75 -13.02
N ASP A 104 -10.36 -0.41 -13.67
CA ASP A 104 -10.56 -1.69 -13.02
C ASP A 104 -9.24 -2.18 -12.39
N ILE A 105 -9.30 -2.54 -11.10
CA ILE A 105 -8.18 -3.10 -10.36
C ILE A 105 -8.20 -4.62 -10.56
N ASP A 106 -7.21 -5.15 -11.27
CA ASP A 106 -7.05 -6.59 -11.54
C ASP A 106 -6.14 -7.31 -10.54
N GLU A 107 -5.47 -6.55 -9.66
CA GLU A 107 -4.46 -7.03 -8.72
C GLU A 107 -3.28 -7.78 -9.36
N GLU A 108 -3.08 -7.60 -10.67
CA GLU A 108 -1.96 -8.16 -11.44
C GLU A 108 -1.09 -7.05 -12.05
N ALA A 109 -1.69 -6.18 -12.86
CA ALA A 109 -1.04 -5.07 -13.53
C ALA A 109 -1.50 -3.72 -12.98
N ILE A 110 -2.79 -3.60 -12.64
CA ILE A 110 -3.37 -2.46 -11.92
C ILE A 110 -3.75 -2.96 -10.54
N VAL A 111 -2.96 -2.56 -9.55
CA VAL A 111 -3.02 -3.09 -8.18
C VAL A 111 -3.46 -2.02 -7.19
N SER A 112 -4.14 -2.46 -6.13
CA SER A 112 -4.32 -1.64 -4.94
C SER A 112 -3.08 -1.73 -4.05
N SER A 113 -3.15 -1.14 -2.85
CA SER A 113 -2.13 -1.36 -1.82
C SER A 113 -1.97 -2.84 -1.44
N THR A 114 -3.04 -3.64 -1.57
CA THR A 114 -3.01 -5.09 -1.29
C THR A 114 -2.16 -5.85 -2.31
N GLY A 115 -2.40 -5.66 -3.61
CA GLY A 115 -1.57 -6.29 -4.65
C GLY A 115 -0.14 -5.74 -4.67
N ALA A 116 0.04 -4.44 -4.41
CA ALA A 116 1.35 -3.82 -4.34
C ALA A 116 2.24 -4.38 -3.20
N LEU A 117 1.66 -5.00 -2.16
CA LEU A 117 2.39 -5.72 -1.10
C LEU A 117 2.76 -7.16 -1.47
N SER A 118 2.34 -7.63 -2.65
CA SER A 118 2.40 -9.04 -3.06
C SER A 118 2.91 -9.24 -4.49
N LEU A 119 3.55 -8.22 -5.09
CA LEU A 119 4.10 -8.35 -6.44
C LEU A 119 5.17 -9.45 -6.51
N LYS A 120 5.08 -10.30 -7.52
CA LYS A 120 5.97 -11.46 -7.70
C LYS A 120 7.37 -11.09 -8.22
N GLN A 121 7.53 -9.88 -8.75
CA GLN A 121 8.77 -9.36 -9.29
C GLN A 121 8.85 -7.85 -9.09
N VAL A 122 10.07 -7.29 -9.07
CA VAL A 122 10.26 -5.83 -9.08
C VAL A 122 9.84 -5.30 -10.45
N PRO A 123 8.86 -4.38 -10.53
CA PRO A 123 8.46 -3.81 -11.81
C PRO A 123 9.57 -2.90 -12.35
N LYS A 124 9.76 -2.88 -13.68
CA LYS A 124 10.71 -1.94 -14.30
C LYS A 124 10.27 -0.49 -14.11
N LYS A 125 8.97 -0.24 -14.31
CA LYS A 125 8.31 1.05 -14.13
C LYS A 125 7.04 0.86 -13.32
N MET A 126 6.74 1.80 -12.44
CA MET A 126 5.54 1.82 -11.63
C MET A 126 4.97 3.24 -11.60
N VAL A 127 3.70 3.37 -11.99
CA VAL A 127 2.94 4.60 -11.81
C VAL A 127 2.15 4.48 -10.53
N LEU A 128 2.28 5.49 -9.67
CA LEU A 128 1.58 5.58 -8.41
C LEU A 128 0.52 6.67 -8.51
N ILE A 129 -0.75 6.28 -8.51
CA ILE A 129 -1.88 7.23 -8.55
C ILE A 129 -2.17 7.67 -7.11
N GLY A 130 -1.88 8.94 -6.82
CA GLY A 130 -1.93 9.53 -5.49
C GLY A 130 -0.60 9.43 -4.75
N ALA A 131 -0.03 10.57 -4.37
CA ALA A 131 1.18 10.74 -3.55
C ALA A 131 0.84 10.97 -2.07
N GLY A 132 -0.21 10.31 -1.57
CA GLY A 132 -0.53 10.21 -0.14
C GLY A 132 0.40 9.23 0.60
N VAL A 133 0.21 9.08 1.92
CA VAL A 133 1.10 8.28 2.79
C VAL A 133 1.33 6.86 2.25
N ILE A 134 0.26 6.08 2.03
CA ILE A 134 0.34 4.69 1.53
C ILE A 134 1.13 4.64 0.22
N GLY A 135 0.81 5.56 -0.70
CA GLY A 135 1.44 5.59 -2.01
C GLY A 135 2.92 5.90 -1.93
N LEU A 136 3.33 6.88 -1.12
CA LEU A 136 4.74 7.22 -0.92
C LEU A 136 5.51 6.11 -0.22
N GLU A 137 4.92 5.42 0.75
CA GLU A 137 5.56 4.27 1.41
C GLU A 137 5.81 3.14 0.43
N LEU A 138 4.79 2.70 -0.31
CA LEU A 138 4.91 1.61 -1.28
C LEU A 138 5.78 1.99 -2.47
N GLY A 139 5.64 3.21 -2.99
CA GLY A 139 6.53 3.75 -4.02
C GLY A 139 7.99 3.77 -3.57
N SER A 140 8.25 4.15 -2.31
CA SER A 140 9.60 4.08 -1.75
C SER A 140 10.14 2.66 -1.65
N VAL A 141 9.30 1.69 -1.25
CA VAL A 141 9.70 0.27 -1.23
C VAL A 141 10.17 -0.16 -2.61
N TRP A 142 9.31 -0.03 -3.62
CA TRP A 142 9.59 -0.54 -4.95
C TRP A 142 10.70 0.23 -5.65
N SER A 143 10.80 1.55 -5.44
CA SER A 143 11.90 2.35 -5.96
C SER A 143 13.25 1.88 -5.42
N ARG A 144 13.36 1.65 -4.11
CA ARG A 144 14.59 1.16 -3.48
C ARG A 144 15.00 -0.23 -3.94
N LEU A 145 14.03 -1.05 -4.34
CA LEU A 145 14.27 -2.39 -4.90
C LEU A 145 14.63 -2.35 -6.41
N GLY A 146 14.55 -1.17 -7.05
CA GLY A 146 15.01 -0.95 -8.42
C GLY A 146 13.94 -0.50 -9.43
N ALA A 147 12.70 -0.28 -9.00
CA ALA A 147 11.66 0.23 -9.89
C ALA A 147 11.83 1.72 -10.20
N GLU A 148 11.57 2.13 -11.45
CA GLU A 148 11.37 3.54 -11.79
C GLU A 148 9.95 3.96 -11.39
N VAL A 149 9.83 4.74 -10.31
CA VAL A 149 8.53 5.12 -9.74
C VAL A 149 8.18 6.56 -10.12
N THR A 150 6.99 6.74 -10.70
CA THR A 150 6.41 8.07 -10.96
C THR A 150 5.09 8.22 -10.21
N CYS A 151 5.04 9.17 -9.29
CA CYS A 151 3.84 9.55 -8.56
C CYS A 151 3.06 10.59 -9.34
N VAL A 152 1.78 10.34 -9.59
CA VAL A 152 0.83 11.29 -10.19
C VAL A 152 -0.14 11.70 -9.09
N GLU A 153 -0.16 12.99 -8.78
CA GLU A 153 -0.94 13.55 -7.67
C GLU A 153 -1.74 14.76 -8.14
N TYR A 154 -3.01 14.77 -7.76
CA TYR A 154 -3.94 15.86 -8.07
C TYR A 154 -3.59 17.12 -7.29
N LEU A 155 -3.17 16.96 -6.03
CA LEU A 155 -2.73 18.07 -5.18
C LEU A 155 -1.41 18.68 -5.66
N SER A 156 -1.15 19.91 -5.24
CA SER A 156 0.11 20.62 -5.50
C SER A 156 1.25 20.21 -4.54
N HIS A 157 1.00 19.23 -3.66
CA HIS A 157 1.93 18.76 -2.63
C HIS A 157 1.75 17.26 -2.36
N ILE A 158 2.75 16.64 -1.72
CA ILE A 158 2.74 15.21 -1.37
C ILE A 158 2.42 14.99 0.11
N GLY A 159 2.12 13.75 0.50
CA GLY A 159 1.91 13.37 1.91
C GLY A 159 0.45 13.40 2.35
N GLY A 160 -0.46 13.73 1.43
CA GLY A 160 -1.90 13.71 1.64
C GLY A 160 -2.45 15.02 2.21
N VAL A 161 -3.76 15.00 2.49
CA VAL A 161 -4.48 16.14 3.06
C VAL A 161 -4.08 16.34 4.52
N GLY A 162 -3.82 17.59 4.92
CA GLY A 162 -3.54 17.96 6.30
C GLY A 162 -2.08 17.87 6.75
N ILE A 163 -1.15 17.47 5.86
CA ILE A 163 0.28 17.56 6.15
C ILE A 163 0.75 19.01 6.19
N ASP A 164 1.74 19.32 7.01
CA ASP A 164 2.43 20.60 6.98
C ASP A 164 3.21 20.80 5.66
N MET A 165 3.17 22.01 5.09
CA MET A 165 3.73 22.29 3.78
C MET A 165 5.26 22.32 3.77
N GLU A 166 5.90 22.73 4.86
CA GLU A 166 7.36 22.68 4.98
C GLU A 166 7.84 21.24 5.05
N VAL A 167 7.15 20.41 5.85
CA VAL A 167 7.40 18.97 5.93
C VAL A 167 7.19 18.30 4.58
N SER A 168 6.08 18.58 3.90
CA SER A 168 5.79 18.02 2.57
C SER A 168 6.89 18.34 1.56
N LYS A 169 7.31 19.61 1.48
CA LYS A 169 8.36 20.06 0.56
C LYS A 169 9.72 19.45 0.88
N ALA A 170 10.09 19.40 2.16
CA ALA A 170 11.33 18.76 2.59
C ALA A 170 11.32 17.26 2.26
N PHE A 171 10.20 16.59 2.52
CA PHE A 171 10.05 15.16 2.24
C PHE A 171 10.09 14.86 0.75
N GLN A 172 9.41 15.65 -0.09
CA GLN A 172 9.46 15.52 -1.55
C GLN A 172 10.88 15.64 -2.06
N LYS A 173 11.65 16.61 -1.54
CA LYS A 173 13.07 16.78 -1.92
C LYS A 173 13.92 15.56 -1.55
N ILE A 174 13.65 14.92 -0.41
CA ILE A 174 14.35 13.71 0.02
C ILE A 174 13.99 12.53 -0.89
N LEU A 175 12.69 12.32 -1.17
CA LEU A 175 12.23 11.23 -2.03
C LEU A 175 12.68 11.40 -3.49
N ALA A 176 12.68 12.62 -4.01
CA ALA A 176 13.19 12.92 -5.34
C ALA A 176 14.68 12.59 -5.48
N LYS A 177 15.49 12.87 -4.45
CA LYS A 177 16.90 12.45 -4.40
C LYS A 177 17.08 10.94 -4.36
N GLN A 178 16.10 10.19 -3.85
CA GLN A 178 16.09 8.72 -3.89
C GLN A 178 15.61 8.16 -5.23
N GLY A 179 15.18 9.03 -6.17
CA GLY A 179 14.81 8.64 -7.53
C GLY A 179 13.30 8.60 -7.80
N LEU A 180 12.44 8.93 -6.83
CA LEU A 180 11.00 9.06 -7.09
C LEU A 180 10.72 10.29 -7.95
N LYS A 181 9.88 10.14 -8.96
CA LYS A 181 9.41 11.23 -9.82
C LYS A 181 8.03 11.68 -9.38
N PHE A 182 7.73 12.96 -9.53
CA PHE A 182 6.45 13.55 -9.12
C PHE A 182 5.85 14.38 -10.25
N LYS A 183 4.59 14.09 -10.57
CA LYS A 183 3.68 14.91 -11.37
C LYS A 183 2.58 15.41 -10.44
N LEU A 184 2.80 16.60 -9.87
CA LEU A 184 1.83 17.28 -9.00
C LEU A 184 0.87 18.11 -9.84
N ASP A 185 -0.22 18.61 -9.24
CA ASP A 185 -1.26 19.35 -9.96
C ASP A 185 -1.74 18.59 -11.21
N THR A 186 -1.79 17.25 -11.13
CA THR A 186 -2.04 16.36 -12.27
C THR A 186 -3.15 15.36 -11.95
N LYS A 187 -4.20 15.36 -12.76
CA LYS A 187 -5.36 14.49 -12.61
C LYS A 187 -5.24 13.28 -13.53
N VAL A 188 -5.41 12.07 -12.97
CA VAL A 188 -5.57 10.86 -13.78
C VAL A 188 -6.98 10.82 -14.35
N ILE A 189 -7.10 10.55 -15.65
CA ILE A 189 -8.38 10.43 -16.36
C ILE A 189 -8.70 8.98 -16.75
N GLY A 190 -7.70 8.10 -16.74
CA GLY A 190 -7.91 6.67 -16.96
C GLY A 190 -6.58 5.92 -17.09
N ALA A 191 -6.65 4.60 -16.99
CA ALA A 191 -5.54 3.70 -17.23
C ALA A 191 -6.01 2.55 -18.11
N GLN A 192 -5.23 2.22 -19.14
CA GLN A 192 -5.58 1.18 -20.09
C GLN A 192 -4.39 0.27 -20.36
N LYS A 193 -4.66 -1.02 -20.50
CA LYS A 193 -3.66 -2.01 -20.90
C LYS A 193 -3.43 -1.90 -22.41
N SER A 194 -2.20 -1.61 -22.81
CA SER A 194 -1.81 -1.49 -24.22
C SER A 194 -0.46 -2.19 -24.44
N GLY A 195 -0.45 -3.19 -25.33
CA GLY A 195 0.79 -3.90 -25.70
C GLY A 195 1.56 -4.53 -24.53
N GLY A 196 0.86 -4.99 -23.49
CA GLY A 196 1.48 -5.58 -22.29
C GLY A 196 1.97 -4.55 -21.25
N ASN A 197 1.83 -3.26 -21.53
CA ASN A 197 2.09 -2.17 -20.58
C ASN A 197 0.76 -1.54 -20.12
N ILE A 198 0.82 -0.75 -19.04
CA ILE A 198 -0.28 0.13 -18.63
C ILE A 198 0.06 1.56 -19.05
N SER A 199 -0.81 2.15 -19.87
CA SER A 199 -0.77 3.56 -20.24
C SER A 199 -1.72 4.34 -19.33
N VAL A 200 -1.20 5.37 -18.66
CA VAL A 200 -1.98 6.19 -17.72
C VAL A 200 -2.19 7.55 -18.35
N ASN A 201 -3.42 7.86 -18.69
CA ASN A 201 -3.77 9.15 -19.27
C ASN A 201 -4.01 10.15 -18.15
N VAL A 202 -3.44 11.35 -18.30
CA VAL A 202 -3.53 12.42 -17.31
C VAL A 202 -3.77 13.79 -17.96
N GLU A 203 -4.32 14.71 -17.18
CA GLU A 203 -4.55 16.12 -17.53
C GLU A 203 -4.10 17.03 -16.38
N GLY A 204 -3.85 18.31 -16.67
CA GLY A 204 -3.58 19.29 -15.61
C GLY A 204 -4.79 19.46 -14.69
N ALA A 205 -4.58 19.48 -13.37
CA ALA A 205 -5.66 19.54 -12.37
C ALA A 205 -6.54 20.81 -12.49
N LYS A 206 -6.02 21.88 -13.09
CA LYS A 206 -6.73 23.15 -13.36
C LYS A 206 -7.20 23.30 -14.82
N GLY A 207 -7.19 22.21 -15.60
CA GLY A 207 -7.36 22.22 -17.05
C GLY A 207 -6.02 22.45 -17.76
N GLY A 208 -5.74 21.64 -18.78
CA GLY A 208 -4.47 21.65 -19.51
C GLY A 208 -4.42 20.54 -20.58
N ASN A 209 -3.27 20.40 -21.24
CA ASN A 209 -3.10 19.41 -22.29
C ASN A 209 -3.08 17.99 -21.72
N ASN A 210 -3.68 17.05 -22.45
CA ASN A 210 -3.64 15.63 -22.12
C ASN A 210 -2.25 15.07 -22.44
N GLU A 211 -1.75 14.19 -21.57
CA GLU A 211 -0.53 13.42 -21.77
C GLU A 211 -0.73 11.96 -21.31
N THR A 212 0.17 11.06 -21.74
CA THR A 212 0.15 9.62 -21.44
C THR A 212 1.52 9.14 -20.95
#